data_AF-U9TK26-F1
#
_entry.id   AF-U9TK26-F1
#
_cell.length_a   1.000
_cell.length_b   1.000
_cell.length_c   1.000
_cell.angle_alpha   90.00
_cell.angle_beta   90.00
_cell.angle_gamma   90.00
#
_symmetry.space_group_name_H-M   'P 1'
#
loop_
_entity.id
_entity.type
_entity.pdbx_description
1 polymer ?
#
loop_
_entity_poly.entity_id
_entity_poly.type
_entity_poly.pdbx_seq_one_letter_code
_entity_poly.pdbx_strand_id
1 'polypeptide(L)'
;MTSEFFSKLSQNYIELLDDDSEYYDITIEVGEDPNVKIFRAHMNILYYRSPYLRRTLASNKKNNNVLSHIKLPNISSEIFQIILRYIYGGILSLDELKTSDILKILVAADELLLQELVGHLQNYLILNESEWIEQHFELTHRTSFKSNNFSELQNYCLNIIADSPEKLFNSTDFTSIPEKLLVPIIKRDDLQMKE
;
A
#
# COMPACT_ATOMS: atom_id res chain seq x y z
N MET A 1 -4.06 -16.11 -34.64
CA MET A 1 -3.21 -16.41 -33.47
C MET A 1 -2.67 -15.10 -32.95
N THR A 2 -2.75 -14.86 -31.64
CA THR A 2 -2.21 -13.66 -31.00
C THR A 2 -0.92 -14.05 -30.28
N SER A 3 0.15 -13.27 -30.47
CA SER A 3 1.40 -13.41 -29.73
C SER A 3 1.55 -12.19 -28.82
N GLU A 4 1.93 -12.43 -27.56
CA GLU A 4 2.01 -11.41 -26.53
C GLU A 4 3.48 -11.16 -26.16
N PHE A 5 3.89 -9.89 -26.14
CA PHE A 5 5.28 -9.48 -25.87
C PHE A 5 5.37 -8.53 -24.67
N PHE A 6 4.55 -8.77 -23.64
CA PHE A 6 4.38 -7.85 -22.51
C PHE A 6 5.64 -7.69 -21.66
N SER A 7 6.47 -8.73 -21.50
CA SER A 7 7.68 -8.65 -20.69
C SER A 7 8.68 -7.63 -21.24
N LYS A 8 8.89 -7.58 -22.56
CA LYS A 8 9.81 -6.58 -23.14
C LYS A 8 9.21 -5.18 -23.09
N LEU A 9 7.90 -5.04 -23.32
CA LEU A 9 7.20 -3.76 -23.17
C LEU A 9 7.31 -3.21 -21.73
N SER A 10 7.06 -4.06 -20.73
CA SER A 10 7.22 -3.73 -19.31
C SER A 10 8.66 -3.28 -19.00
N GLN A 11 9.66 -4.03 -19.47
CA GLN A 11 11.06 -3.68 -19.28
C GLN A 11 11.40 -2.34 -19.94
N ASN A 12 10.86 -2.04 -21.12
CA ASN A 12 11.06 -0.75 -21.77
C ASN A 12 10.47 0.43 -20.98
N TYR A 13 9.35 0.24 -20.28
CA TYR A 13 8.83 1.27 -19.37
C TYR A 13 9.70 1.45 -18.12
N ILE A 14 10.27 0.37 -17.58
CA ILE A 14 11.25 0.48 -16.49
C ILE A 14 12.51 1.21 -16.96
N GLU A 15 13.03 0.89 -18.15
CA GLU A 15 14.15 1.61 -18.78
C GLU A 15 13.81 3.11 -18.94
N LEU A 16 12.57 3.44 -19.32
CA LEU A 16 12.10 4.83 -19.40
C LEU A 16 12.04 5.52 -18.03
N LEU A 17 11.74 4.79 -16.95
CA LEU A 17 11.74 5.34 -15.59
C LEU A 17 13.15 5.61 -15.08
N ASP A 18 14.09 4.71 -15.40
CA ASP A 18 15.48 4.75 -14.95
C ASP A 18 16.35 5.69 -15.84
N ASP A 19 15.80 6.19 -16.96
CA ASP A 19 16.47 7.15 -17.83
C ASP A 19 16.49 8.56 -17.21
N ASP A 20 17.69 9.12 -17.06
CA ASP A 20 17.94 10.47 -16.53
C ASP A 20 17.66 11.58 -17.57
N SER A 21 17.04 11.25 -18.71
CA SER A 21 16.72 12.17 -19.80
C SER A 21 15.70 13.26 -19.44
N GLU A 22 15.54 14.24 -20.35
CA GLU A 22 14.67 15.42 -20.17
C GLU A 22 13.19 15.18 -20.50
N TYR A 23 12.76 13.94 -20.78
CA TYR A 23 11.39 13.66 -21.24
C TYR A 23 10.34 13.51 -20.12
N TYR A 24 10.74 13.66 -18.85
CA TYR A 24 9.79 13.71 -17.74
C TYR A 24 8.95 14.99 -17.81
N ASP A 25 7.65 14.87 -17.52
CA ASP A 25 6.70 15.98 -17.55
C ASP A 25 6.09 16.26 -16.15
N ILE A 26 6.57 15.55 -15.13
CA ILE A 26 6.16 15.72 -13.73
C ILE A 26 7.29 15.42 -12.73
N THR A 27 7.25 16.16 -11.60
CA THR A 27 8.01 15.82 -10.39
C THR A 27 7.08 15.42 -9.25
N ILE A 28 7.51 14.45 -8.44
CA ILE A 28 6.79 13.97 -7.26
C ILE A 28 7.72 14.07 -6.05
N GLU A 29 7.36 14.94 -5.11
CA GLU A 29 8.02 15.08 -3.83
C GLU A 29 7.40 14.08 -2.85
N VAL A 30 8.24 13.22 -2.25
CA VAL A 30 7.80 12.08 -1.44
C VAL A 30 8.52 12.10 -0.10
N GLY A 31 7.79 11.78 0.96
CA GLY A 31 8.27 11.78 2.33
C GLY A 31 8.08 13.12 3.03
N GLU A 32 8.54 13.19 4.27
CA GLU A 32 8.50 14.38 5.12
C GLU A 32 9.92 14.81 5.51
N ASP A 33 10.10 16.10 5.79
CA ASP A 33 11.38 16.66 6.20
C ASP A 33 11.94 15.93 7.44
N PRO A 34 13.24 15.57 7.46
CA PRO A 34 14.29 15.91 6.48
C PRO A 34 14.48 14.87 5.35
N ASN A 35 13.64 13.84 5.26
CA ASN A 35 13.82 12.67 4.38
C ASN A 35 13.02 12.78 3.08
N VAL A 36 12.90 13.99 2.53
CA VAL A 36 12.18 14.23 1.29
C VAL A 36 13.03 13.82 0.09
N LYS A 37 12.43 13.10 -0.86
CA LYS A 37 13.05 12.77 -2.15
C LYS A 37 12.16 13.20 -3.30
N ILE A 38 12.78 13.73 -4.36
CA ILE A 38 12.08 14.12 -5.59
C ILE A 38 12.25 13.01 -6.63
N PHE A 39 11.14 12.56 -7.18
CA PHE A 39 11.06 11.60 -8.28
C PHE A 39 10.65 12.32 -9.57
N ARG A 40 11.29 11.97 -10.68
CA ARG A 40 10.89 12.39 -12.04
C ARG A 40 10.08 11.26 -12.67
N ALA A 41 8.99 11.60 -13.34
CA ALA A 41 8.08 10.61 -13.91
C ALA A 41 7.31 11.13 -15.13
N HIS A 42 6.41 10.29 -15.66
CA HIS A 42 5.61 10.56 -16.85
C HIS A 42 4.12 10.55 -16.52
N MET A 43 3.45 11.69 -16.74
CA MET A 43 2.06 11.93 -16.37
C MET A 43 1.12 10.91 -16.99
N ASN A 44 1.33 10.53 -18.25
CA ASN A 44 0.49 9.57 -18.96
C ASN A 44 0.46 8.20 -18.27
N ILE A 45 1.62 7.66 -17.87
CA ILE A 45 1.73 6.37 -17.18
C ILE A 45 1.02 6.45 -15.83
N LEU A 46 1.35 7.46 -15.02
CA LEU A 46 0.75 7.67 -13.70
C LEU A 46 -0.79 7.82 -13.79
N TYR A 47 -1.26 8.61 -14.77
CA TYR A 47 -2.68 8.89 -15.00
C TYR A 47 -3.48 7.63 -15.29
N TYR A 48 -2.92 6.70 -16.06
CA TYR A 48 -3.64 5.47 -16.40
C TYR A 48 -3.51 4.39 -15.33
N ARG A 49 -2.41 4.35 -14.59
CA ARG A 49 -2.11 3.28 -13.63
C ARG A 49 -2.61 3.56 -12.21
N SER A 50 -2.76 4.82 -11.79
CA SER A 50 -3.28 5.18 -10.48
C SER A 50 -4.51 6.10 -10.58
N PRO A 51 -5.69 5.66 -10.09
CA PRO A 51 -6.88 6.51 -9.99
C PRO A 51 -6.67 7.75 -9.10
N TYR A 52 -5.86 7.62 -8.04
CA TYR A 52 -5.50 8.77 -7.19
C TYR A 52 -4.73 9.81 -8.01
N LEU A 53 -3.62 9.40 -8.63
CA LEU A 53 -2.77 10.31 -9.41
C LEU A 53 -3.54 10.89 -10.60
N ARG A 54 -4.42 10.11 -11.25
CA ARG A 54 -5.33 10.61 -12.28
C ARG A 54 -6.12 11.84 -11.83
N ARG A 55 -6.75 11.78 -10.65
CA ARG A 55 -7.55 12.88 -10.09
C ARG A 55 -6.68 14.07 -9.71
N THR A 56 -5.51 13.81 -9.13
CA THR A 56 -4.54 14.85 -8.78
C THR A 56 -4.04 15.60 -10.02
N LEU A 57 -3.67 14.88 -11.08
CA LEU A 57 -3.20 15.45 -12.35
C LEU A 57 -4.30 16.22 -13.10
N ALA A 58 -5.52 15.70 -13.11
CA ALA A 58 -6.66 16.39 -13.74
C ALA A 58 -6.98 17.73 -13.06
N SER A 59 -6.74 17.84 -11.75
CA SER A 59 -6.93 19.08 -10.99
C SER A 59 -5.83 20.12 -11.30
N ASN A 60 -4.59 19.66 -11.51
CA ASN A 60 -3.43 20.52 -11.79
C ASN A 60 -3.43 21.14 -13.19
N LYS A 61 -4.06 20.50 -14.19
CA LYS A 61 -4.17 21.02 -15.57
C LYS A 61 -4.85 22.38 -15.70
N LYS A 62 -5.44 22.93 -14.64
CA LYS A 62 -6.02 24.28 -14.62
C LYS A 62 -4.97 25.40 -14.50
N ASN A 63 -3.72 25.08 -14.16
CA ASN A 63 -2.64 26.04 -13.95
C ASN A 63 -1.59 25.95 -15.08
N ASN A 64 -1.83 26.69 -16.17
CA ASN A 64 -1.29 26.42 -17.53
C ASN A 64 0.23 26.56 -17.78
N ASN A 65 1.11 26.90 -16.83
CA ASN A 65 2.50 27.29 -17.16
C ASN A 65 3.62 26.73 -16.25
N VAL A 66 3.33 25.82 -15.31
CA VAL A 66 4.36 25.25 -14.42
C VAL A 66 4.41 23.74 -14.60
N LEU A 67 5.62 23.16 -14.65
CA LEU A 67 5.83 21.72 -14.63
C LEU A 67 4.97 21.10 -13.52
N SER A 68 4.23 20.03 -13.82
CA SER A 68 3.33 19.44 -12.84
C SER A 68 4.13 18.94 -11.63
N HIS A 69 3.59 19.18 -10.44
CA HIS A 69 4.21 18.81 -9.17
C HIS A 69 3.18 18.17 -8.24
N ILE A 70 3.54 17.05 -7.62
CA ILE A 70 2.71 16.33 -6.65
C ILE A 70 3.52 16.14 -5.36
N LYS A 71 2.85 16.23 -4.21
CA LYS A 71 3.43 15.91 -2.90
C LYS A 71 2.75 14.67 -2.31
N LEU A 72 3.54 13.74 -1.79
CA LEU A 72 3.11 12.51 -1.12
C LEU A 72 3.84 12.37 0.23
N PRO A 73 3.48 13.16 1.26
CA PRO A 73 4.20 13.17 2.53
C PRO A 73 4.04 11.87 3.33
N ASN A 74 2.90 11.19 3.22
CA ASN A 74 2.58 10.00 4.01
C ASN A 74 3.31 8.72 3.54
N ILE A 75 4.07 8.78 2.46
CA ILE A 75 4.75 7.64 1.85
C ILE A 75 6.25 7.91 1.93
N SER A 76 7.04 6.95 2.42
CA SER A 76 8.50 7.09 2.41
C SER A 76 9.06 6.94 0.99
N SER A 77 10.21 7.53 0.73
CA SER A 77 10.88 7.46 -0.57
C SER A 77 11.17 6.03 -1.03
N GLU A 78 11.55 5.15 -0.11
CA GLU A 78 11.90 3.75 -0.39
C GLU A 78 10.65 2.97 -0.81
N ILE A 79 9.54 3.16 -0.08
CA ILE A 79 8.26 2.52 -0.37
C ILE A 79 7.71 3.02 -1.70
N PHE A 80 7.77 4.34 -1.94
CA PHE A 80 7.31 4.91 -3.20
C PHE A 80 8.15 4.44 -4.39
N GLN A 81 9.46 4.26 -4.24
CA GLN A 81 10.31 3.74 -5.32
C GLN A 81 9.85 2.36 -5.78
N ILE A 82 9.47 1.48 -4.85
CA ILE A 82 8.93 0.14 -5.16
C ILE A 82 7.59 0.27 -5.90
N ILE A 83 6.69 1.11 -5.40
CA ILE A 83 5.37 1.33 -6.02
C ILE A 83 5.51 1.96 -7.41
N LEU A 84 6.43 2.90 -7.59
CA LEU A 84 6.66 3.54 -8.88
C LEU A 84 7.15 2.53 -9.92
N ARG A 85 8.04 1.62 -9.54
CA ARG A 85 8.45 0.51 -10.42
C ARG A 85 7.28 -0.43 -10.74
N TYR A 86 6.40 -0.74 -9.78
CA TYR A 86 5.16 -1.47 -10.05
C TYR A 86 4.23 -0.72 -11.02
N ILE A 87 4.10 0.60 -10.88
CA ILE A 87 3.25 1.42 -11.76
C ILE A 87 3.73 1.32 -13.21
N TYR A 88 5.05 1.39 -13.44
CA TYR A 88 5.64 1.37 -14.79
C TYR A 88 5.74 -0.03 -15.39
N GLY A 89 6.32 -0.98 -14.64
CA GLY A 89 6.61 -2.32 -15.15
C GLY A 89 5.54 -3.36 -14.82
N GLY A 90 4.66 -3.10 -13.86
CA GLY A 90 3.80 -4.15 -13.29
C GLY A 90 4.58 -5.23 -12.53
N ILE A 91 5.82 -4.93 -12.11
CA ILE A 91 6.71 -5.85 -11.43
C ILE A 91 6.77 -5.46 -9.95
N LEU A 92 6.60 -6.45 -9.08
CA LEU A 92 6.75 -6.33 -7.64
C LEU A 92 7.66 -7.47 -7.17
N SER A 93 8.77 -7.13 -6.50
CA SER A 93 9.65 -8.11 -5.85
C SER A 93 9.53 -7.94 -4.34
N LEU A 94 9.20 -9.03 -3.65
CA LEU A 94 8.99 -9.06 -2.20
C LEU A 94 10.10 -9.81 -1.45
N ASP A 95 10.93 -10.59 -2.15
CA ASP A 95 11.85 -11.57 -1.56
C ASP A 95 12.89 -10.98 -0.59
N GLU A 96 13.26 -9.71 -0.76
CA GLU A 96 14.25 -9.01 0.07
C GLU A 96 13.62 -8.01 1.05
N LEU A 97 12.28 -7.92 1.08
CA LEU A 97 11.57 -6.96 1.89
C LEU A 97 11.22 -7.54 3.25
N LYS A 98 11.34 -6.72 4.29
CA LYS A 98 10.77 -7.06 5.61
C LYS A 98 9.26 -7.05 5.50
N THR A 99 8.59 -7.95 6.21
CA THR A 99 7.12 -7.99 6.30
C THR A 99 6.51 -6.65 6.72
N SER A 100 7.19 -5.90 7.59
CA SER A 100 6.77 -4.55 7.99
C SER A 100 6.84 -3.53 6.85
N ASP A 101 7.77 -3.69 5.90
CA ASP A 101 7.85 -2.87 4.70
C ASP A 101 6.79 -3.29 3.68
N ILE A 102 6.50 -4.58 3.55
CA ILE A 102 5.35 -5.09 2.76
C ILE A 102 4.04 -4.48 3.26
N LEU A 103 3.85 -4.42 4.59
CA LEU A 103 2.68 -3.78 5.20
C LEU A 103 2.61 -2.27 4.89
N LYS A 104 3.76 -1.57 4.85
CA LYS A 104 3.81 -0.15 4.42
C LYS A 104 3.49 0.01 2.93
N ILE A 105 3.96 -0.90 2.07
CA ILE A 105 3.61 -0.92 0.64
C ILE A 105 2.11 -1.11 0.49
N LEU A 106 1.47 -1.99 1.27
CA LEU A 106 0.02 -2.17 1.25
C LEU A 106 -0.73 -0.86 1.56
N VAL A 107 -0.30 -0.14 2.60
CA VAL A 107 -0.90 1.16 2.97
C VAL A 107 -0.73 2.20 1.87
N ALA A 108 0.48 2.32 1.31
CA ALA A 108 0.75 3.29 0.24
C ALA A 108 0.05 2.92 -1.09
N ALA A 109 -0.10 1.63 -1.38
CA ALA A 109 -0.86 1.15 -2.53
C ALA A 109 -2.35 1.53 -2.42
N ASP A 110 -2.92 1.45 -1.21
CA ASP A 110 -4.29 1.90 -0.96
C ASP A 110 -4.45 3.41 -1.10
N GLU A 111 -3.52 4.21 -0.55
CA GLU A 111 -3.51 5.67 -0.70
C GLU A 111 -3.49 6.08 -2.19
N LEU A 112 -2.71 5.35 -3.00
CA LEU A 112 -2.61 5.55 -4.44
C LEU A 112 -3.72 4.84 -5.26
N LEU A 113 -4.66 4.18 -4.58
CA LEU A 113 -5.79 3.43 -5.15
C LEU A 113 -5.40 2.33 -6.15
N LEU A 114 -4.32 1.62 -5.87
CA LEU A 114 -3.80 0.51 -6.66
C LEU A 114 -4.45 -0.82 -6.22
N GLN A 115 -5.73 -0.99 -6.49
CA GLN A 115 -6.54 -2.10 -5.93
C GLN A 115 -6.03 -3.51 -6.28
N GLU A 116 -5.47 -3.70 -7.48
CA GLU A 116 -4.83 -4.96 -7.89
C GLU A 116 -3.67 -5.31 -6.95
N LEU A 117 -2.80 -4.33 -6.66
CA LEU A 117 -1.67 -4.48 -5.75
C LEU A 117 -2.14 -4.69 -4.30
N VAL A 118 -3.17 -3.97 -3.86
CA VAL A 118 -3.77 -4.12 -2.52
C VAL A 118 -4.28 -5.54 -2.30
N GLY A 119 -5.00 -6.12 -3.25
CA GLY A 119 -5.49 -7.50 -3.16
C GLY A 119 -4.34 -8.51 -3.13
N HIS A 120 -3.34 -8.33 -3.99
CA HIS A 120 -2.16 -9.20 -4.03
C HIS A 120 -1.40 -9.20 -2.70
N LEU A 121 -1.11 -8.02 -2.14
CA LEU A 121 -0.33 -7.87 -0.91
C LEU A 121 -1.05 -8.44 0.32
N GLN A 122 -2.37 -8.28 0.44
CA GLN A 122 -3.14 -8.90 1.53
C GLN A 122 -3.04 -10.41 1.49
N ASN A 123 -3.25 -11.01 0.31
CA ASN A 123 -3.14 -12.46 0.15
C ASN A 123 -1.72 -12.96 0.43
N TYR A 124 -0.70 -12.23 -0.02
CA TYR A 124 0.69 -12.57 0.26
C TYR A 124 0.97 -12.59 1.76
N LEU A 125 0.58 -11.53 2.48
CA LEU A 125 0.77 -11.40 3.92
C LEU A 125 0.09 -12.54 4.69
N ILE A 126 -1.16 -12.86 4.34
CA ILE A 126 -1.93 -13.91 5.03
C ILE A 126 -1.34 -15.31 4.76
N LEU A 127 -0.93 -15.60 3.52
CA LEU A 127 -0.49 -16.93 3.12
C LEU A 127 0.97 -17.23 3.49
N ASN A 128 1.84 -16.22 3.48
CA ASN A 128 3.29 -16.41 3.64
C ASN A 128 3.84 -15.82 4.94
N GLU A 129 3.14 -14.85 5.53
CA GLU A 129 3.64 -14.05 6.66
C GLU A 129 2.74 -14.17 7.90
N SER A 130 1.95 -15.24 7.99
CA SER A 130 1.00 -15.49 9.08
C SER A 130 1.66 -15.51 10.46
N GLU A 131 2.79 -16.20 10.60
CA GLU A 131 3.55 -16.25 11.86
C GLU A 131 4.02 -14.84 12.29
N TRP A 132 4.52 -14.05 11.33
CA TRP A 132 4.91 -12.67 11.60
C TRP A 132 3.72 -11.81 12.01
N ILE A 133 2.58 -11.96 11.33
CA ILE A 133 1.33 -11.27 11.67
C ILE A 133 0.91 -11.60 13.10
N GLU A 134 0.97 -12.87 13.51
CA GLU A 134 0.61 -13.26 14.87
C GLU A 134 1.54 -12.65 15.91
N GLN A 135 2.86 -12.62 15.64
CA GLN A 135 3.84 -11.99 16.52
C GLN A 135 3.67 -10.46 16.58
N HIS A 136 3.17 -9.84 15.49
CA HIS A 136 2.96 -8.39 15.36
C HIS A 136 1.47 -8.06 15.22
N PHE A 137 0.64 -8.78 15.97
CA PHE A 137 -0.81 -8.75 15.80
C PHE A 137 -1.40 -7.36 15.95
N GLU A 138 -1.00 -6.62 16.99
CA GLU A 138 -1.53 -5.27 17.26
C GLU A 138 -1.27 -4.30 16.10
N LEU A 139 -0.05 -4.30 15.56
CA LEU A 139 0.33 -3.48 14.42
C LEU A 139 -0.49 -3.84 13.17
N THR A 140 -0.62 -5.14 12.90
CA THR A 140 -1.35 -5.64 11.72
C THR A 140 -2.84 -5.33 11.85
N HIS A 141 -3.44 -5.59 13.00
CA HIS A 141 -4.83 -5.30 13.31
C HIS A 141 -5.14 -3.80 13.18
N ARG A 142 -4.32 -2.93 13.80
CA ARG A 142 -4.51 -1.47 13.65
C ARG A 142 -4.39 -1.04 12.19
N THR A 143 -3.48 -1.64 11.43
CA THR A 143 -3.27 -1.31 10.02
C THR A 143 -4.42 -1.78 9.13
N SER A 144 -4.93 -3.00 9.34
CA SER A 144 -6.03 -3.54 8.54
C SER A 144 -7.28 -2.67 8.64
N PHE A 145 -7.54 -2.04 9.79
CA PHE A 145 -8.66 -1.12 9.98
C PHE A 145 -8.36 0.36 9.67
N LYS A 146 -7.23 0.68 9.04
CA LYS A 146 -6.98 2.02 8.47
C LYS A 146 -7.83 2.28 7.23
N SER A 147 -8.16 1.22 6.48
CA SER A 147 -8.91 1.31 5.23
C SER A 147 -9.90 0.16 5.09
N ASN A 148 -11.08 0.45 4.54
CA ASN A 148 -12.09 -0.56 4.23
C ASN A 148 -11.68 -1.47 3.05
N ASN A 149 -10.65 -1.08 2.29
CA ASN A 149 -10.12 -1.89 1.18
C ASN A 149 -9.26 -3.07 1.68
N PHE A 150 -8.99 -3.15 2.98
CA PHE A 150 -8.21 -4.23 3.60
C PHE A 150 -9.08 -5.35 4.18
N SER A 151 -10.20 -5.67 3.53
CA SER A 151 -11.18 -6.63 4.05
C SER A 151 -10.62 -8.00 4.34
N GLU A 152 -9.71 -8.52 3.51
CA GLU A 152 -9.10 -9.84 3.73
C GLU A 152 -8.23 -9.85 4.99
N LEU A 153 -7.39 -8.83 5.15
CA LEU A 153 -6.53 -8.70 6.33
C LEU A 153 -7.35 -8.40 7.60
N GLN A 154 -8.43 -7.63 7.49
CA GLN A 154 -9.37 -7.39 8.60
C GLN A 154 -10.01 -8.71 9.06
N ASN A 155 -10.57 -9.48 8.13
CA ASN A 155 -11.20 -10.77 8.43
C ASN A 155 -10.20 -11.75 9.05
N TYR A 156 -8.98 -11.80 8.52
CA TYR A 156 -7.91 -12.62 9.07
C TYR A 156 -7.58 -12.24 10.52
N CYS A 157 -7.38 -10.95 10.80
CA CYS A 157 -7.16 -10.49 12.18
C CYS A 157 -8.34 -10.78 13.11
N LEU A 158 -9.59 -10.62 12.63
CA LEU A 158 -10.77 -10.93 13.43
C LEU A 158 -10.88 -12.42 13.77
N ASN A 159 -10.43 -13.31 12.87
CA ASN A 159 -10.40 -14.75 13.15
C ASN A 159 -9.33 -15.09 14.19
N ILE A 160 -8.15 -14.47 14.13
CA ILE A 160 -7.13 -14.62 15.19
C ILE A 160 -7.69 -14.19 16.56
N ILE A 161 -8.47 -13.11 16.62
CA ILE A 161 -9.10 -12.67 17.87
C ILE A 161 -10.17 -13.66 18.32
N ALA A 162 -10.95 -14.23 17.41
CA ALA A 162 -11.96 -15.22 17.78
C ALA A 162 -11.34 -16.46 18.41
N ASP A 163 -10.24 -16.95 17.83
CA ASP A 163 -9.50 -18.12 18.29
C ASP A 163 -8.68 -17.86 19.55
N SER A 164 -8.19 -16.64 19.75
CA SER A 164 -7.34 -16.25 20.88
C SER A 164 -7.66 -14.83 21.36
N PRO A 165 -8.83 -14.61 21.99
CA PRO A 165 -9.28 -13.27 22.39
C PRO A 165 -8.29 -12.56 23.34
N GLU A 166 -7.55 -13.33 24.13
CA GLU A 166 -6.52 -12.84 25.05
C GLU A 166 -5.41 -12.05 24.35
N LYS A 167 -5.13 -12.30 23.06
CA LYS A 167 -4.14 -11.52 22.28
C LYS A 167 -4.53 -10.04 22.19
N LEU A 168 -5.82 -9.75 22.18
CA LEU A 168 -6.34 -8.39 22.20
C LEU A 168 -6.51 -7.87 23.63
N PHE A 169 -7.18 -8.63 24.50
CA PHE A 169 -7.54 -8.16 25.84
C PHE A 169 -6.35 -8.02 26.79
N ASN A 170 -5.27 -8.78 26.57
CA ASN A 170 -4.02 -8.66 27.34
C ASN A 170 -3.01 -7.69 26.70
N SER A 171 -3.35 -7.02 25.60
CA SER A 171 -2.50 -5.97 25.02
C SER A 171 -2.35 -4.82 26.01
N THR A 172 -1.14 -4.29 26.15
CA THR A 172 -0.86 -3.13 27.01
C THR A 172 -1.66 -1.90 26.59
N ASP A 173 -2.06 -1.84 25.33
CA ASP A 173 -2.69 -0.69 24.71
C ASP A 173 -4.20 -0.90 24.53
N PHE A 174 -4.78 -1.96 25.14
CA PHE A 174 -6.19 -2.31 25.00
C PHE A 174 -7.14 -1.13 25.25
N THR A 175 -6.87 -0.34 26.29
CA THR A 175 -7.67 0.84 26.65
C THR A 175 -7.56 2.00 25.66
N SER A 176 -6.56 1.97 24.76
CA SER A 176 -6.34 2.94 23.69
C SER A 176 -6.89 2.48 22.35
N ILE A 177 -7.49 1.28 22.27
CA ILE A 177 -8.07 0.75 21.05
C ILE A 177 -9.32 1.55 20.69
N PRO A 178 -9.39 2.16 19.49
CA PRO A 178 -10.57 2.89 19.04
C PRO A 178 -11.79 1.98 18.95
N GLU A 179 -12.97 2.52 19.28
CA GLU A 179 -14.26 1.80 19.23
C GLU A 179 -14.48 1.05 17.91
N LYS A 180 -14.11 1.66 16.77
CA LYS A 180 -14.24 1.05 15.44
C LYS A 180 -13.53 -0.30 15.28
N LEU A 181 -12.50 -0.57 16.09
CA LEU A 181 -11.77 -1.83 16.11
C LEU A 181 -12.44 -2.87 17.02
N LEU A 182 -13.18 -2.43 18.04
CA LEU A 182 -13.84 -3.30 19.03
C LEU A 182 -15.25 -3.72 18.57
N VAL A 183 -15.99 -2.84 17.89
CA VAL A 183 -17.37 -3.11 17.45
C VAL A 183 -17.51 -4.39 16.64
N PRO A 184 -16.64 -4.70 15.65
CA PRO A 184 -16.73 -5.95 14.90
C PRO A 184 -16.51 -7.18 15.77
N ILE A 185 -15.71 -7.05 16.83
CA ILE A 185 -15.32 -8.14 17.73
C ILE A 185 -16.47 -8.46 18.68
N ILE A 186 -17.08 -7.45 19.29
CA ILE A 186 -18.22 -7.62 20.22
C ILE A 186 -19.44 -8.25 19.53
N LYS A 187 -19.56 -8.06 18.21
CA LYS A 187 -20.63 -8.66 17.39
C LYS A 187 -20.41 -10.12 17.04
N ARG A 188 -19.27 -10.72 17.40
CA ARG A 188 -18.97 -12.11 17.11
C ARG A 188 -19.54 -13.02 18.19
N ASP A 189 -20.24 -14.08 17.78
CA ASP A 189 -20.79 -15.10 18.67
C ASP A 189 -19.81 -16.27 18.93
N ASP A 190 -18.65 -16.27 18.27
CA ASP A 190 -17.67 -17.36 18.27
C ASP A 190 -16.38 -17.06 19.07
N LEU A 191 -16.38 -15.98 19.86
CA LEU A 191 -15.24 -15.61 20.71
C LEU A 191 -14.96 -16.72 21.75
N GLN A 192 -13.76 -17.30 21.71
CA GLN A 192 -13.34 -18.36 22.64
C GLN A 192 -12.96 -17.79 24.03
N MET A 193 -13.95 -17.26 24.78
CA MET A 193 -13.75 -16.76 26.14
C MET A 193 -14.49 -17.63 27.16
N LYS A 194 -13.93 -17.77 28.36
CA LYS A 194 -14.66 -18.36 29.49
C LYS A 194 -15.68 -17.33 29.99
N GLU A 195 -16.94 -17.76 30.12
CA GLU A 195 -18.00 -17.02 30.83
C GLU A 195 -17.64 -16.74 32.30
#